data_AF-A8G7U7-F1
#
_entry.id   AF-A8G7U7-F1
#
_cell.length_a   1.000
_cell.length_b   1.000
_cell.length_c   1.000
_cell.angle_alpha   90.00
_cell.angle_beta   90.00
_cell.angle_gamma   90.00
#
_symmetry.space_group_name_H-M   'P 1'
#
loop_
_entity.id
_entity.type
_entity.pdbx_description
1 polymer ?
#
loop_
_entity_poly.entity_id
_entity_poly.type
_entity_poly.pdbx_seq_one_letter_code
_entity_poly.pdbx_strand_id
1 'polypeptide(L)'
;MWTSLISVPYRHNRPETMKEIEKAEIKRLSDLLDALKHKDTLIIQQGNLDLIAQHTKEKEKMAAEIERLKGVRVEKLSAEAQKLSQLPFNREITKKEQADMGTLKKNVRGLIVVHPMTALGREMGLKVVTGYARKAF
;
A
#
# COMPACT_ATOMS: atom_id res chain seq x y z
N MET A 1 -47.06 -13.97 -7.87
CA MET A 1 -46.18 -14.64 -6.88
C MET A 1 -44.77 -14.67 -7.47
N TRP A 2 -44.06 -13.55 -7.59
CA TRP A 2 -43.14 -12.96 -6.60
C TRP A 2 -42.36 -14.00 -5.80
N THR A 3 -41.16 -14.36 -6.27
CA THR A 3 -40.03 -14.70 -5.40
C THR A 3 -38.82 -13.93 -5.90
N SER A 4 -38.56 -12.82 -5.20
CA SER A 4 -37.43 -11.93 -5.44
C SER A 4 -36.15 -12.62 -4.98
N LEU A 5 -35.26 -12.95 -5.93
CA LEU A 5 -33.89 -13.39 -5.66
C LEU A 5 -33.09 -12.19 -5.15
N ILE A 6 -33.07 -12.01 -3.84
CA ILE A 6 -32.19 -11.06 -3.16
C ILE A 6 -30.76 -11.60 -3.30
N SER A 7 -30.02 -11.07 -4.27
CA SER A 7 -28.58 -11.25 -4.39
C SER A 7 -27.92 -10.57 -3.18
N VAL A 8 -27.58 -11.36 -2.16
CA VAL A 8 -26.78 -10.89 -1.03
C VAL A 8 -25.38 -10.58 -1.55
N PRO A 9 -24.88 -9.33 -1.46
CA PRO A 9 -23.53 -9.03 -1.88
C PRO A 9 -22.56 -9.75 -0.94
N TYR A 10 -21.81 -10.71 -1.48
CA TYR A 10 -20.69 -11.37 -0.80
C TYR A 10 -19.65 -10.31 -0.42
N ARG A 11 -19.80 -9.73 0.79
CA ARG A 11 -18.79 -8.87 1.41
C ARG A 11 -17.62 -9.78 1.78
N HIS A 12 -16.60 -9.81 0.93
CA HIS A 12 -15.33 -10.50 1.21
C HIS A 12 -14.70 -9.86 2.45
N ASN A 13 -15.00 -10.39 3.64
CA ASN A 13 -14.30 -10.06 4.87
C ASN A 13 -12.95 -10.78 4.84
N ARG A 14 -12.03 -10.28 4.01
CA ARG A 14 -10.64 -10.75 3.97
C ARG A 14 -9.96 -10.21 5.23
N PRO A 15 -9.27 -11.04 6.04
CA PRO A 15 -8.50 -10.53 7.16
C PRO A 15 -7.47 -9.55 6.60
N GLU A 16 -7.57 -8.29 6.99
CA GLU A 16 -6.65 -7.26 6.51
C GLU A 16 -5.24 -7.68 6.88
N THR A 17 -4.40 -7.84 5.87
CA THR A 17 -3.02 -8.25 6.08
C THR A 17 -2.29 -7.15 6.87
N MET A 18 -1.26 -7.48 7.65
CA MET A 18 -0.46 -6.46 8.39
C MET A 18 -0.02 -5.27 7.50
N LYS A 19 0.19 -5.52 6.19
CA LYS A 19 0.50 -4.48 5.20
C LYS A 19 -0.66 -3.49 4.94
N GLU A 20 -1.91 -3.92 5.06
CA GLU A 20 -3.11 -3.08 4.92
C GLU A 20 -3.35 -2.25 6.18
N ILE A 21 -3.16 -2.86 7.36
CA ILE A 21 -3.28 -2.17 8.65
C ILE A 21 -2.26 -1.01 8.74
N GLU A 22 -0.99 -1.24 8.37
CA GLU A 22 0.04 -0.18 8.36
C GLU A 22 -0.30 0.95 7.39
N LYS A 23 -0.89 0.64 6.23
CA LYS A 23 -1.35 1.66 5.28
C LYS A 23 -2.54 2.44 5.82
N ALA A 24 -3.49 1.76 6.45
CA ALA A 24 -4.66 2.38 7.06
C ALA A 24 -4.24 3.33 8.18
N GLU A 25 -3.26 2.94 9.00
CA GLU A 25 -2.74 3.79 10.08
C GLU A 25 -1.99 5.01 9.55
N ILE A 26 -1.12 4.85 8.54
CA ILE A 26 -0.49 6.00 7.87
C ILE A 26 -1.55 6.95 7.30
N LYS A 27 -2.60 6.40 6.67
CA LYS A 27 -3.69 7.21 6.13
C LYS A 27 -4.42 7.95 7.25
N ARG A 28 -4.75 7.28 8.35
CA ARG A 28 -5.40 7.86 9.52
C ARG A 28 -4.58 9.00 10.11
N LEU A 29 -3.28 8.77 10.34
CA LEU A 29 -2.37 9.80 10.86
C LEU A 29 -2.24 10.98 9.89
N SER A 30 -2.24 10.72 8.58
CA SER A 30 -2.25 11.78 7.56
C SER A 30 -3.54 12.60 7.56
N ASP A 31 -4.70 11.95 7.63
CA ASP A 31 -6.00 12.62 7.69
C ASP A 31 -6.12 13.47 8.97
N LEU A 32 -5.62 12.96 10.10
CA LEU A 32 -5.54 13.71 11.37
C LEU A 32 -4.60 14.91 11.26
N LEU A 33 -3.43 14.75 10.63
CA LEU A 33 -2.49 15.84 10.42
C LEU A 33 -3.10 16.94 9.55
N ASP A 34 -3.81 16.60 8.48
CA ASP A 34 -4.46 17.58 7.62
C ASP A 34 -5.64 18.26 8.32
N ALA A 35 -6.40 17.54 9.13
CA ALA A 35 -7.43 18.13 9.99
C ALA A 35 -6.82 19.15 10.98
N LEU A 36 -5.65 18.86 11.55
CA LEU A 36 -4.93 19.83 12.37
C LEU A 36 -4.39 21.00 11.55
N LYS A 37 -3.88 20.82 10.32
CA LYS A 37 -3.48 21.94 9.44
C LYS A 37 -4.65 22.87 9.15
N HIS A 38 -5.85 22.34 8.94
CA HIS A 38 -7.04 23.19 8.76
C HIS A 38 -7.40 23.98 10.03
N LYS A 39 -7.09 23.46 11.22
CA LYS A 39 -7.29 24.19 12.49
C LYS A 39 -6.23 25.26 12.75
N ASP A 40 -5.08 25.24 12.07
CA ASP A 40 -4.05 26.28 12.24
C ASP A 40 -4.60 27.68 11.97
N THR A 41 -5.41 27.83 10.92
CA THR A 41 -5.94 29.13 10.54
C THR A 41 -6.75 29.75 11.67
N LEU A 42 -7.54 28.93 12.38
CA LEU A 42 -8.33 29.34 13.53
C LEU A 42 -7.46 29.62 14.77
N ILE A 43 -6.47 28.78 15.05
CA ILE A 43 -5.58 28.93 16.21
C ILE A 43 -4.66 30.16 16.05
N ILE A 44 -4.17 30.40 14.83
CA ILE A 44 -3.37 31.59 14.49
C ILE A 44 -4.24 32.85 14.59
N GLN A 45 -5.49 32.80 14.14
CA GLN A 45 -6.44 33.91 14.31
C GLN A 45 -6.77 34.20 15.78
N GLN A 46 -6.78 33.17 16.64
CA GLN A 46 -6.99 33.33 18.08
C GLN A 46 -5.79 33.96 18.79
N GLY A 47 -4.61 34.03 18.17
CA GLY A 47 -3.44 34.77 18.67
C GLY A 47 -2.82 34.24 19.97
N ASN A 48 -3.23 33.06 20.44
CA ASN A 48 -2.69 32.47 21.66
C ASN A 48 -1.40 31.69 21.36
N LEU A 49 -0.25 32.29 21.72
CA LEU A 49 1.08 31.76 21.45
C LEU A 49 1.33 30.39 22.10
N ASP A 50 0.78 30.11 23.28
CA ASP A 50 0.94 28.82 23.96
C ASP A 50 0.20 27.71 23.23
N LEU A 51 -1.02 27.99 22.76
CA LEU A 51 -1.80 27.04 21.95
C LEU A 51 -1.16 26.78 20.59
N ILE A 52 -0.60 27.81 19.95
CA ILE A 52 0.17 27.66 18.70
C ILE A 52 1.40 26.78 18.93
N ALA A 53 2.14 27.00 20.02
CA ALA A 53 3.34 26.22 20.33
C ALA A 53 3.01 24.74 20.61
N GLN A 54 1.93 24.46 21.36
CA GLN A 54 1.46 23.09 21.61
C GLN A 54 1.02 22.39 20.32
N HIS A 55 0.23 23.08 19.49
CA HIS A 55 -0.28 22.53 18.24
C HIS A 55 0.84 22.23 17.23
N THR A 56 1.86 23.10 17.16
CA THR A 56 3.05 22.87 16.32
C THR A 56 3.83 21.64 16.80
N LYS A 57 4.02 21.48 18.12
CA LYS A 57 4.67 20.28 18.70
C LYS A 57 3.91 18.99 18.38
N GLU A 58 2.58 19.01 18.43
CA GLU A 58 1.76 17.84 18.07
C GLU A 58 1.90 17.48 16.59
N LYS A 59 1.98 18.48 15.71
CA LYS A 59 2.23 18.28 14.28
C LYS A 59 3.58 17.68 13.98
N GLU A 60 4.62 18.20 14.63
CA GLU A 60 5.97 17.66 14.50
C GLU A 60 6.02 16.20 14.95
N LYS A 61 5.39 15.87 16.08
CA LYS A 61 5.29 14.48 16.55
C LYS A 61 4.57 13.57 15.54
N MET A 62 3.43 14.02 14.99
CA MET A 62 2.69 13.23 14.00
C MET A 62 3.44 13.11 12.67
N ALA A 63 4.12 14.17 12.23
CA ALA A 63 4.95 14.13 11.03
C ALA A 63 6.14 13.18 11.20
N ALA A 64 6.81 13.22 12.35
CA ALA A 64 7.91 12.30 12.69
C ALA A 64 7.44 10.84 12.72
N GLU A 65 6.25 10.56 13.28
CA GLU A 65 5.71 9.20 13.30
C GLU A 65 5.32 8.73 11.88
N ILE A 66 4.75 9.60 11.05
CA ILE A 66 4.47 9.30 9.64
C ILE A 66 5.77 8.99 8.89
N GLU A 67 6.83 9.76 9.12
CA GLU A 67 8.13 9.53 8.50
C GLU A 67 8.76 8.21 8.96
N ARG A 68 8.71 7.91 10.26
CA ARG A 68 9.14 6.62 10.82
C ARG A 68 8.41 5.45 10.17
N LEU A 69 7.09 5.51 10.08
CA LEU A 69 6.26 4.47 9.44
C LEU A 69 6.55 4.34 7.94
N LYS A 70 6.81 5.45 7.25
CA LYS A 70 7.26 5.44 5.84
C LYS A 70 8.62 4.77 5.70
N GLY A 71 9.58 5.05 6.59
CA GLY A 71 10.89 4.41 6.61
C GLY A 71 10.80 2.89 6.73
N VAL A 72 10.06 2.40 7.74
CA VAL A 72 9.81 0.96 7.93
C VAL A 72 9.17 0.33 6.68
N ARG A 73 8.27 1.04 6.01
CA ARG A 73 7.64 0.55 4.78
C ARG A 73 8.64 0.45 3.63
N VAL A 74 9.56 1.40 3.48
CA VAL A 74 10.63 1.36 2.46
C VAL A 74 11.56 0.18 2.72
N GLU A 75 11.99 -0.02 3.97
CA GLU A 75 12.84 -1.17 4.35
C GLU A 75 12.17 -2.51 4.01
N LYS A 76 10.88 -2.66 4.34
CA LYS A 76 10.11 -3.87 4.00
C LYS A 76 10.00 -4.07 2.49
N LEU A 77 9.78 -3.01 1.73
CA LEU A 77 9.73 -3.08 0.26
C LEU A 77 11.08 -3.48 -0.32
N SER A 78 12.18 -2.91 0.18
CA SER A 78 13.54 -3.27 -0.22
C SER A 78 13.85 -4.74 0.08
N ALA A 79 13.51 -5.22 1.28
CA ALA A 79 13.67 -6.62 1.64
C ALA A 79 12.83 -7.57 0.75
N GLU A 80 11.65 -7.14 0.33
CA GLU A 80 10.80 -7.89 -0.60
C GLU A 80 11.38 -7.88 -2.02
N ALA A 81 11.93 -6.75 -2.49
CA ALA A 81 12.63 -6.65 -3.77
C ALA A 81 13.88 -7.55 -3.83
N GLN A 82 14.64 -7.61 -2.72
CA GLN A 82 15.80 -8.50 -2.62
C GLN A 82 15.39 -9.98 -2.72
N LYS A 83 14.29 -10.37 -2.05
CA LYS A 83 13.75 -11.74 -2.15
C LYS A 83 13.30 -12.09 -3.57
N LEU A 84 12.73 -11.13 -4.31
CA LEU A 84 12.33 -11.35 -5.70
C LEU A 84 13.53 -11.48 -6.62
N SER A 85 14.58 -10.69 -6.39
CA SER A 85 15.83 -10.74 -7.17
C SER A 85 16.59 -12.05 -6.97
N GLN A 86 16.38 -12.74 -5.84
CA GLN A 86 16.94 -14.07 -5.57
C GLN A 86 16.19 -15.21 -6.28
N LEU A 87 15.02 -14.95 -6.87
CA LEU A 87 14.27 -15.99 -7.56
C LEU A 87 14.91 -16.31 -8.92
N PRO A 88 15.06 -17.60 -9.28
CA PRO A 88 15.80 -18.00 -10.47
C PRO A 88 15.07 -17.74 -11.79
N PHE A 89 13.74 -17.59 -11.78
CA PHE A 89 12.95 -17.36 -12.98
C PHE A 89 12.16 -16.07 -12.86
N ASN A 90 12.51 -15.11 -13.71
CA ASN A 90 11.83 -13.84 -13.85
C ASN A 90 11.66 -13.49 -15.34
N ARG A 91 10.45 -13.13 -15.75
CA ARG A 91 10.18 -12.65 -17.11
C ARG A 91 8.99 -11.73 -17.17
N GLU A 92 8.89 -10.95 -18.25
CA GLU A 92 7.69 -10.18 -18.50
C GLU A 92 6.49 -11.09 -18.79
N ILE A 93 5.32 -10.67 -18.31
CA ILE A 93 4.06 -11.35 -18.56
C ILE A 93 3.37 -10.63 -19.71
N THR A 94 3.14 -11.38 -20.80
CA THR A 94 2.50 -10.84 -22.00
C THR A 94 1.03 -10.52 -21.75
N LYS A 95 0.42 -9.68 -22.60
CA LYS A 95 -1.01 -9.31 -22.46
C LYS A 95 -1.96 -10.52 -22.49
N LYS A 96 -1.63 -11.57 -23.25
CA LYS A 96 -2.41 -12.82 -23.29
C LYS A 96 -2.37 -13.52 -21.93
N GLU A 97 -1.18 -13.63 -21.35
CA GLU A 97 -0.99 -14.23 -20.03
C GLU A 97 -1.58 -13.39 -18.90
N GLN A 98 -1.62 -12.06 -19.05
CA GLN A 98 -2.34 -11.17 -18.13
C GLN A 98 -3.87 -11.40 -18.19
N ALA A 99 -4.42 -11.79 -19.34
CA ALA A 99 -5.81 -12.20 -19.44
C ALA A 99 -6.05 -13.57 -18.80
N ASP A 100 -5.11 -14.51 -18.98
CA ASP A 100 -5.19 -15.89 -18.48
C ASP A 100 -4.48 -16.11 -17.12
N MET A 101 -4.46 -15.09 -16.26
CA MET A 101 -3.79 -15.14 -14.95
C MET A 101 -4.29 -16.30 -14.06
N GLY A 102 -5.53 -16.75 -14.24
CA GLY A 102 -6.11 -17.88 -13.52
C GLY A 102 -5.39 -19.19 -13.82
N THR A 103 -5.09 -19.46 -15.09
CA THR A 103 -4.37 -20.65 -15.53
C THR A 103 -2.90 -20.56 -15.16
N LEU A 104 -2.29 -19.39 -15.36
CA LEU A 104 -0.89 -19.15 -15.06
C LEU A 104 -0.57 -19.36 -13.56
N LYS A 105 -1.41 -18.84 -12.66
CA LYS A 105 -1.26 -19.03 -11.21
C LYS A 105 -1.48 -20.48 -10.75
N LYS A 106 -2.28 -21.26 -11.49
CA LYS A 106 -2.49 -22.70 -11.21
C LYS A 106 -1.28 -23.53 -11.64
N ASN A 107 -0.74 -23.25 -12.82
CA ASN A 107 0.43 -23.94 -13.34
C ASN A 107 1.70 -23.61 -12.53
N VAL A 108 1.84 -22.35 -12.12
CA VAL A 108 3.02 -21.83 -11.42
C VAL A 108 2.65 -21.48 -9.99
N ARG A 109 2.63 -22.51 -9.13
CA ARG A 109 2.32 -22.32 -7.71
C ARG A 109 3.37 -21.43 -7.05
N GLY A 110 2.94 -20.29 -6.53
CA GLY A 110 3.83 -19.29 -5.91
C GLY A 110 4.36 -18.23 -6.88
N LEU A 111 3.75 -18.04 -8.05
CA LEU A 111 4.05 -16.93 -8.94
C LEU A 111 3.74 -15.58 -8.26
N ILE A 112 4.74 -14.71 -8.21
CA ILE A 112 4.62 -13.34 -7.73
C ILE A 112 4.61 -12.41 -8.93
N VAL A 113 3.57 -11.60 -9.06
CA VAL A 113 3.44 -10.63 -10.16
C VAL A 113 3.63 -9.22 -9.63
N VAL A 114 4.56 -8.49 -10.23
CA VAL A 114 4.85 -7.10 -9.88
C VAL A 114 4.47 -6.20 -11.05
N HIS A 115 3.70 -5.17 -10.74
CA HIS A 115 3.27 -4.17 -11.73
C HIS A 115 4.21 -2.96 -11.70
N PRO A 116 4.58 -2.36 -12.85
CA PRO A 116 5.56 -1.27 -12.94
C PRO A 116 5.19 -0.05 -12.09
N MET A 117 3.89 0.29 -12.04
CA MET A 117 3.41 1.43 -11.26
C MET A 117 3.38 1.22 -9.73
N THR A 118 3.63 0.00 -9.23
CA THR A 118 3.64 -0.27 -7.78
C THR A 118 4.89 0.31 -7.12
N ALA A 119 4.85 0.56 -5.81
CA ALA A 119 6.03 1.05 -5.07
C ALA A 119 7.25 0.12 -5.28
N LEU A 120 7.01 -1.19 -5.26
CA LEU A 120 8.02 -2.21 -5.54
C LEU A 120 8.50 -2.18 -6.99
N GLY A 121 7.59 -2.03 -7.96
CA GLY A 121 7.93 -1.93 -9.38
C GLY A 121 8.76 -0.68 -9.71
N ARG A 122 8.45 0.45 -9.06
CA ARG A 122 9.23 1.69 -9.20
C ARG A 122 10.63 1.55 -8.62
N GLU A 123 10.75 0.94 -7.44
CA GLU A 123 12.04 0.68 -6.79
C GLU A 123 12.94 -0.21 -7.65
N MET A 124 12.36 -1.27 -8.23
CA MET A 124 13.09 -2.19 -9.12
C MET A 124 13.25 -1.68 -10.56
N GLY A 125 12.76 -0.47 -10.89
CA GLY A 125 12.86 0.10 -12.24
C GLY A 125 12.09 -0.66 -13.33
N LEU A 126 11.03 -1.41 -12.96
CA LEU A 126 10.25 -2.19 -13.90
C LEU A 126 9.41 -1.27 -14.81
N LYS A 127 9.46 -1.51 -16.12
CA LYS A 127 8.65 -0.79 -17.13
C LYS A 127 7.40 -1.57 -17.55
N VAL A 128 7.44 -2.89 -17.39
CA VAL A 128 6.40 -3.84 -17.80
C VAL A 128 6.00 -4.72 -16.62
N VAL A 129 4.88 -5.43 -16.75
CA VAL A 129 4.45 -6.38 -15.72
C VAL A 129 5.39 -7.57 -15.73
N THR A 130 6.06 -7.82 -14.60
CA THR A 130 7.06 -8.87 -14.47
C THR A 130 6.59 -9.92 -13.48
N GLY A 131 6.69 -11.19 -13.88
CA GLY A 131 6.46 -12.33 -13.02
C GLY A 131 7.79 -12.83 -12.43
N TYR A 132 7.74 -13.29 -11.19
CA TYR A 132 8.85 -13.94 -10.50
C TYR A 132 8.38 -15.28 -9.92
N ALA A 133 9.15 -16.34 -10.14
CA ALA A 133 8.82 -17.67 -9.63
C ALA A 133 10.08 -18.51 -9.34
N ARG A 134 9.87 -19.57 -8.54
CA ARG A 134 10.89 -20.60 -8.27
C ARG A 134 11.00 -21.64 -9.39
N LYS A 135 9.95 -21.79 -10.20
CA LYS A 135 9.89 -22.72 -11.33
C LYS A 135 9.80 -21.91 -12.62
N ALA A 136 10.33 -22.47 -13.70
CA ALA A 136 10.17 -21.90 -15.03
C ALA A 136 8.67 -21.81 -15.39
N PHE A 137 8.32 -20.73 -16.07
CA PHE A 137 6.98 -20.49 -16.58
C PHE A 137 7.04 -19.67 -17.84
#